data_AF-E8M7B2-F1
#
_entry.id   AF-E8M7B2-F1
#
_cell.length_a   1.000
_cell.length_b   1.000
_cell.length_c   1.000
_cell.angle_alpha   90.00
_cell.angle_beta   90.00
_cell.angle_gamma   90.00
#
_symmetry.space_group_name_H-M   'P 1'
#
loop_
_entity.id
_entity.type
_entity.pdbx_description
1 polymer ?
#
loop_
_entity_poly.entity_id
_entity_poly.type
_entity_poly.pdbx_seq_one_letter_code
_entity_poly.pdbx_strand_id
1 'polypeptide(L)'
;MELNCLIDSELLSLNQSFDDTYIEMLFLLESDQKVKLFVSNKQGKAITVRFKGMQLSARKTTINDIPTLGEVEGASYLQGSLSLEGDFGLIEVDGHDIVLEPAL
;
A
#
# COMPACT_ATOMS: atom_id res chain seq x y z
N MET A 1 8.06 -6.23 -9.71
CA MET A 1 7.42 -7.34 -8.96
C MET A 1 5.94 -7.32 -9.28
N GLU A 2 5.24 -8.45 -9.17
CA GLU A 2 3.78 -8.49 -9.38
C GLU A 2 3.05 -8.10 -8.08
N LEU A 3 1.89 -7.46 -8.17
CA LEU A 3 1.10 -7.03 -7.00
C LEU A 3 0.70 -8.20 -6.09
N ASN A 4 0.57 -9.41 -6.64
CA ASN A 4 0.23 -10.61 -5.86
C ASN A 4 1.26 -10.93 -4.77
N CYS A 5 2.50 -10.43 -4.86
CA CYS A 5 3.47 -10.62 -3.78
C CYS A 5 3.15 -9.80 -2.52
N LEU A 6 2.14 -8.92 -2.56
CA LEU A 6 1.70 -8.15 -1.41
C LEU A 6 0.68 -8.91 -0.55
N ILE A 7 0.08 -9.99 -1.04
CA ILE A 7 -0.77 -10.86 -0.22
C ILE A 7 0.10 -11.47 0.89
N ASP A 8 -0.42 -11.53 2.11
CA ASP A 8 0.27 -11.99 3.33
C ASP A 8 1.46 -11.09 3.75
N SER A 9 1.60 -9.91 3.15
CA SER A 9 2.59 -8.91 3.54
C SER A 9 2.06 -7.94 4.60
N GLU A 10 2.97 -7.28 5.30
CA GLU A 10 2.65 -6.32 6.36
C GLU A 10 2.74 -4.89 5.82
N LEU A 11 1.65 -4.13 5.86
CA LEU A 11 1.65 -2.72 5.49
C LEU A 11 2.32 -1.90 6.60
N LEU A 12 3.55 -1.42 6.36
CA LEU A 12 4.32 -0.67 7.36
C LEU A 12 3.98 0.82 7.40
N SER A 13 3.76 1.42 6.22
CA SER A 13 3.46 2.85 6.13
C SER A 13 2.70 3.20 4.86
N LEU A 14 1.98 4.33 4.92
CA LEU A 14 1.30 4.95 3.79
C LEU A 14 1.57 6.46 3.85
N ASN A 15 1.98 7.05 2.73
CA ASN A 15 2.34 8.46 2.60
C ASN A 15 1.80 9.00 1.27
N GLN A 16 0.70 9.75 1.33
CA GLN A 16 0.21 10.51 0.19
C GLN A 16 0.96 11.84 0.08
N SER A 17 1.32 12.23 -1.14
CA SER A 17 1.95 13.51 -1.39
C SER A 17 0.98 14.66 -1.08
N PHE A 18 1.53 15.80 -0.62
CA PHE A 18 0.70 16.94 -0.21
C PHE A 18 -0.13 17.55 -1.36
N ASP A 19 0.35 17.41 -2.59
CA ASP A 19 -0.30 17.88 -3.81
C ASP A 19 -1.18 16.80 -4.48
N ASP A 20 -1.42 15.69 -3.78
CA ASP A 20 -2.20 14.54 -4.24
C ASP A 20 -1.67 13.92 -5.55
N THR A 21 -0.42 14.13 -5.93
CA THR A 21 0.13 13.59 -7.19
C THR A 21 0.54 12.13 -7.11
N TYR A 22 0.84 11.64 -5.90
CA TYR A 22 1.16 10.23 -5.68
C TYR A 22 0.84 9.75 -4.26
N ILE A 23 0.81 8.43 -4.10
CA ILE A 23 0.86 7.76 -2.80
C ILE A 23 1.97 6.71 -2.82
N GLU A 24 2.73 6.68 -1.73
CA GLU A 24 3.75 5.69 -1.46
C GLU A 24 3.32 4.81 -0.28
N MET A 25 3.43 3.49 -0.44
CA MET A 25 3.16 2.51 0.60
C MET A 25 4.35 1.57 0.75
N LEU A 26 4.76 1.33 1.99
CA LEU A 26 5.88 0.43 2.32
C LEU A 26 5.34 -0.86 2.91
N PHE A 27 5.82 -1.99 2.40
CA PHE A 27 5.43 -3.32 2.85
C PHE A 27 6.65 -4.12 3.32
N LEU A 28 6.43 -5.03 4.26
CA LEU A 28 7.36 -6.11 4.61
C LEU A 28 6.77 -7.43 4.11
N LEU A 29 7.46 -8.07 3.17
CA LEU A 29 7.07 -9.38 2.64
C LEU A 29 7.40 -10.49 3.65
N GLU A 30 6.78 -11.66 3.49
CA GLU A 30 7.11 -12.87 4.26
C GLU A 30 8.59 -13.28 4.15
N SER A 31 9.27 -12.86 3.09
CA SER A 31 10.72 -13.08 2.89
C SER A 31 11.62 -12.12 3.68
N ASP A 32 11.05 -11.32 4.59
CA ASP A 32 11.66 -10.18 5.29
C ASP A 32 12.17 -9.06 4.37
N GLN A 33 11.89 -9.14 3.07
CA GLN A 33 12.23 -8.09 2.12
C GLN A 33 11.23 -6.94 2.25
N LYS A 34 11.74 -5.70 2.30
CA LYS A 34 10.89 -4.51 2.17
C LYS A 34 10.68 -4.15 0.71
N VAL A 35 9.43 -3.82 0.38
CA VAL A 35 9.06 -3.33 -0.95
C VAL A 35 8.24 -2.06 -0.84
N LYS A 36 8.41 -1.19 -1.82
CA LYS A 36 7.70 0.07 -1.94
C LYS A 36 6.76 0.00 -3.13
N LEU A 37 5.49 0.30 -2.89
CA LEU A 37 4.48 0.53 -3.91
C LEU A 37 4.29 2.03 -4.08
N PHE A 38 4.44 2.50 -5.31
CA PHE A 38 4.22 3.88 -5.68
C PHE A 38 3.09 3.94 -6.71
N VAL A 39 2.06 4.75 -6.44
CA VAL A 39 0.93 4.96 -7.35
C VAL A 39 0.81 6.43 -7.67
N SER A 40 0.71 6.76 -8.96
CA SER A 40 0.60 8.13 -9.46
C SER A 40 -0.25 8.21 -10.72
N ASN A 41 -0.53 9.43 -11.19
CA ASN A 41 -1.14 9.65 -12.48
C ASN A 41 -0.14 10.25 -13.48
N LYS A 42 -0.45 10.07 -14.77
CA LYS A 42 0.32 10.69 -15.86
C LYS A 42 0.42 12.19 -15.68
N GLN A 43 1.61 12.73 -15.96
CA GLN A 43 1.87 14.18 -16.01
C GLN A 43 1.60 14.91 -14.68
N GLY A 44 1.72 14.22 -13.54
CA GLY A 44 1.55 14.84 -12.22
C GLY A 44 0.12 15.31 -11.95
N LYS A 45 -0.88 14.68 -12.57
CA LYS A 45 -2.28 14.91 -12.19
C LYS A 45 -2.54 14.32 -10.81
N ALA A 46 -3.50 14.88 -10.09
CA ALA A 46 -3.91 14.35 -8.81
C ALA A 46 -4.45 12.91 -8.95
N ILE A 47 -4.13 12.05 -8.00
CA ILE A 47 -4.77 10.77 -7.75
C ILE A 47 -5.95 10.95 -6.79
N THR A 48 -6.82 9.96 -6.71
CA THR A 48 -7.82 9.90 -5.63
C THR A 48 -7.53 8.69 -4.77
N VAL A 49 -7.35 8.92 -3.46
CA VAL A 49 -7.21 7.85 -2.47
C VAL A 49 -8.47 7.79 -1.62
N ARG A 50 -9.08 6.61 -1.49
CA ARG A 50 -10.25 6.38 -0.63
C ARG A 50 -9.91 5.36 0.43
N PHE A 51 -10.36 5.65 1.64
CA PHE A 51 -10.17 4.83 2.82
C PHE A 51 -11.55 4.38 3.32
N LYS A 52 -11.78 3.07 3.42
CA LYS A 52 -13.07 2.49 3.84
C LYS A 52 -12.87 1.54 5.01
N GLY A 53 -13.62 1.76 6.09
CA GLY A 53 -13.59 0.88 7.27
C GLY A 53 -12.22 0.83 7.97
N MET A 54 -11.47 1.93 7.97
CA MET A 54 -10.07 1.91 8.42
C MET A 54 -9.90 1.55 9.89
N GLN A 55 -8.93 0.68 10.17
CA GLN A 55 -8.46 0.37 11.51
C GLN A 55 -6.94 0.56 11.61
N LEU A 56 -6.53 1.82 11.76
CA LEU A 56 -5.13 2.20 11.94
C LEU A 56 -4.82 2.38 13.44
N SER A 57 -3.83 1.67 13.94
CA SER A 57 -3.45 1.70 15.36
C SER A 57 -1.94 1.58 15.51
N ALA A 58 -1.35 2.43 16.37
CA ALA A 58 0.07 2.37 16.70
C ALA A 58 0.46 1.20 17.64
N ARG A 59 -0.46 0.25 17.87
CA ARG A 59 -0.27 -0.89 18.79
C ARG A 59 -0.14 -2.23 18.07
N LYS A 60 -0.20 -2.25 16.74
CA LYS A 60 -0.02 -3.47 15.95
C LYS A 60 1.46 -3.68 15.67
N THR A 61 1.92 -4.90 15.84
CA THR A 61 3.28 -5.33 15.53
C THR A 61 3.25 -6.71 14.89
N THR A 62 4.22 -7.01 14.03
CA THR A 62 4.46 -8.37 13.55
C THR A 62 4.95 -9.27 14.70
N ILE A 63 5.12 -10.57 14.43
CA ILE A 63 5.72 -11.52 15.38
C ILE A 63 7.17 -11.16 15.78
N ASN A 64 7.83 -10.34 14.96
CA ASN A 64 9.20 -9.86 15.19
C ASN A 64 9.24 -8.45 15.79
N ASP A 65 8.15 -7.99 16.42
CA ASP A 65 8.01 -6.67 17.05
C ASP A 65 8.19 -5.47 16.09
N ILE A 66 7.95 -5.67 14.79
CA ILE A 66 8.01 -4.60 13.79
C ILE A 66 6.65 -3.88 13.77
N PRO A 67 6.58 -2.55 13.98
CA PRO A 67 5.32 -1.82 13.88
C PRO A 67 4.69 -1.94 12.49
N THR A 68 3.39 -2.22 12.46
CA THR A 68 2.62 -2.43 11.21
C THR A 68 1.27 -1.72 11.30
N LEU A 69 0.67 -1.41 10.15
CA LEU A 69 -0.72 -0.97 10.03
C LEU A 69 -1.68 -2.16 9.92
N GLY A 70 -1.16 -3.33 9.55
CA GLY A 70 -1.88 -4.60 9.44
C GLY A 70 -1.42 -5.43 8.25
N GLU A 71 -1.74 -6.71 8.30
CA GLU A 71 -1.54 -7.67 7.22
C GLU A 71 -2.46 -7.36 6.03
N VAL A 72 -1.97 -7.62 4.82
CA VAL A 72 -2.68 -7.50 3.56
C VAL A 72 -3.29 -8.85 3.19
N GLU A 73 -4.61 -8.90 3.04
CA GLU A 73 -5.36 -10.10 2.64
C GLU A 73 -5.70 -10.10 1.14
N GLY A 74 -5.72 -8.92 0.52
CA GLY A 74 -6.07 -8.76 -0.89
C GLY A 74 -5.39 -7.58 -1.56
N ALA A 75 -4.87 -7.81 -2.77
CA ALA A 75 -4.30 -6.78 -3.63
C ALA A 75 -4.74 -6.98 -5.08
N SER A 76 -5.27 -5.93 -5.71
CA SER A 76 -5.67 -5.99 -7.12
C SER A 76 -5.54 -4.64 -7.82
N TYR A 77 -5.30 -4.68 -9.13
CA TYR A 77 -5.33 -3.50 -9.98
C TYR A 77 -6.18 -3.74 -11.21
N LEU A 78 -7.26 -2.98 -11.35
CA LEU A 78 -8.21 -3.12 -12.44
C LEU A 78 -8.64 -1.74 -12.94
N GLN A 79 -8.56 -1.53 -14.26
CA GLN A 79 -9.08 -0.32 -14.93
C GLN A 79 -8.58 1.02 -14.35
N GLY A 80 -7.33 1.07 -13.88
CA GLY A 80 -6.77 2.31 -13.32
C GLY A 80 -7.09 2.53 -11.84
N SER A 81 -7.58 1.51 -11.15
CA SER A 81 -7.85 1.55 -9.71
C SER A 81 -7.11 0.41 -9.02
N LEU A 82 -6.22 0.76 -8.07
CA LEU A 82 -5.60 -0.18 -7.14
C LEU A 82 -6.52 -0.35 -5.94
N SER A 83 -6.69 -1.59 -5.49
CA SER A 83 -7.40 -1.93 -4.27
C SER A 83 -6.50 -2.79 -3.38
N LEU A 84 -6.37 -2.38 -2.12
CA LEU A 84 -5.69 -3.13 -1.06
C LEU A 84 -6.65 -3.33 0.11
N GLU A 85 -6.82 -4.57 0.54
CA GLU A 85 -7.67 -4.96 1.67
C GLU A 85 -6.83 -5.75 2.68
N GLY A 86 -7.15 -5.56 3.96
CA GLY A 86 -6.61 -6.38 5.04
C GLY A 86 -7.01 -5.84 6.40
N ASP A 87 -6.19 -6.13 7.41
CA ASP A 87 -6.41 -5.77 8.81
C ASP A 87 -6.54 -4.24 9.05
N PHE A 88 -6.05 -3.43 8.11
CA PHE A 88 -6.14 -1.97 8.13
C PHE A 88 -7.46 -1.44 7.54
N GLY A 89 -8.29 -2.28 6.92
CA GLY A 89 -9.47 -1.90 6.14
C GLY A 89 -9.18 -1.93 4.64
N LEU A 90 -9.92 -1.12 3.87
CA LEU A 90 -9.79 -1.04 2.42
C LEU A 90 -9.21 0.31 1.97
N ILE A 91 -8.16 0.26 1.17
CA ILE A 91 -7.51 1.39 0.49
C ILE A 91 -7.75 1.24 -1.02
N GLU A 92 -8.40 2.22 -1.63
CA GLU A 92 -8.55 2.32 -3.08
C GLU A 92 -7.77 3.52 -3.60
N VAL A 93 -7.01 3.34 -4.68
CA VAL A 93 -6.25 4.41 -5.33
C VAL A 93 -6.61 4.44 -6.81
N ASP A 94 -7.27 5.51 -7.24
CA ASP A 94 -7.47 5.79 -8.66
C ASP A 94 -6.23 6.50 -9.20
N GLY A 95 -5.35 5.72 -9.82
CA GLY A 95 -4.06 6.14 -10.37
C GLY A 95 -3.64 5.25 -11.54
N HIS A 96 -2.96 5.84 -12.51
CA HIS A 96 -2.59 5.15 -13.76
C HIS A 96 -1.27 4.37 -13.66
N ASP A 97 -0.26 4.98 -13.05
CA ASP A 97 1.11 4.48 -13.04
C ASP A 97 1.39 3.82 -11.68
N ILE A 98 1.69 2.52 -11.71
CA ILE A 98 1.98 1.71 -10.52
C ILE A 98 3.38 1.14 -10.65
N VAL A 99 4.21 1.39 -9.65
CA VAL A 99 5.58 0.88 -9.56
C VAL A 99 5.74 0.14 -8.24
N LEU A 100 6.21 -1.10 -8.32
CA LEU A 100 6.53 -1.93 -7.16
C LEU A 100 8.00 -2.35 -7.23
N GLU A 101 8.79 -1.86 -6.28
CA GLU A 101 10.24 -2.02 -6.25
C GLU A 101 10.77 -2.35 -4.85
N PRO A 102 11.96 -2.97 -4.73
CA PRO A 102 12.62 -3.15 -3.43
C PRO A 102 12.87 -1.81 -2.74
N ALA A 103 12.59 -1.74 -1.44
CA ALA A 103 12.97 -0.62 -0.60
C ALA A 103 14.33 -0.91 0.06
N LEU A 104 15.24 0.06 0.00
CA LEU A 104 16.56 0.01 0.66
C LEU A 104 16.46 0.16 2.18
#